data_AF-A0A3T0E9F4-F1
#
_entry.id   AF-A0A3T0E9F4-F1
#
_cell.length_a   1.000
_cell.length_b   1.000
_cell.length_c   1.000
_cell.angle_alpha   90.00
_cell.angle_beta   90.00
_cell.angle_gamma   90.00
#
_symmetry.space_group_name_H-M   'P 1'
#
loop_
_entity.id
_entity.type
_entity.pdbx_description
1 polymer ?
#
loop_
_entity_poly.entity_id
_entity_poly.type
_entity_poly.pdbx_seq_one_letter_code
_entity_poly.pdbx_strand_id
1 'polypeptide(L)'
;MVGPSSKEVRKMKNRLLLSTVTATAVILVACGLPPVASSSSAQDGTRITGGDIRLSLNEDTDARITGADVRLDGRVGGELRVAGADITLRDMSVGSLSVTGADVSFAGAVLGDARVTGADISIRGNVGGDLRVRGADVRMEGNVAGEVDGSFADAHFNGRLGSLRANGADIRLAAGSIVDGDVRLNAAAFDSRAAIGGTLHANVRTARLGGSVAGNADIYADEGNRRRLRDTDGLVEISGELSGGTICARRVVISGTVTGPLSVRALEPVSFTGDGTAPQLDYTPRGSDRCRR
;
A
#
# COMPACT_ATOMS: atom_id res chain seq x y z
N MET A 1 55.84 -9.82 33.47
CA MET A 1 56.54 -9.62 34.75
C MET A 1 56.34 -8.18 35.19
N VAL A 2 55.74 -8.01 36.38
CA VAL A 2 55.99 -6.98 37.41
C VAL A 2 55.83 -5.50 37.00
N GLY A 3 54.90 -4.79 37.67
CA GLY A 3 54.80 -3.31 37.74
C GLY A 3 56.01 -2.67 38.47
N PRO A 4 55.97 -1.45 39.05
CA PRO A 4 54.83 -0.84 39.76
C PRO A 4 54.72 0.71 39.57
N SER A 5 53.61 1.34 39.97
CA SER A 5 53.40 2.18 41.18
C SER A 5 53.88 3.64 41.17
N SER A 6 52.88 4.52 41.34
CA SER A 6 52.77 5.78 42.10
C SER A 6 54.01 6.59 42.52
N LYS A 7 53.91 7.93 42.38
CA LYS A 7 53.91 8.94 43.48
C LYS A 7 54.07 10.36 42.92
N GLU A 8 53.12 11.24 43.23
CA GLU A 8 53.22 12.40 44.15
C GLU A 8 53.63 13.75 43.55
N VAL A 9 52.66 14.66 43.62
CA VAL A 9 52.71 16.02 44.20
C VAL A 9 53.98 16.83 43.99
N ARG A 10 53.84 17.96 43.27
CA ARG A 10 54.60 19.16 43.61
C ARG A 10 53.83 20.45 43.36
N LYS A 11 53.50 21.11 44.47
CA LYS A 11 53.20 22.55 44.61
C LYS A 11 54.08 23.37 43.68
N MET A 12 53.49 24.31 42.93
CA MET A 12 54.26 25.40 42.36
C MET A 12 53.69 26.76 42.78
N LYS A 13 54.59 27.53 43.38
CA LYS A 13 54.40 28.84 43.99
C LYS A 13 54.17 29.90 42.92
N ASN A 14 53.28 30.83 43.26
CA ASN A 14 53.15 32.18 42.75
C ASN A 14 54.49 32.84 42.37
N ARG A 15 54.54 33.51 41.20
CA ARG A 15 55.01 34.91 41.08
C ARG A 15 54.73 35.52 39.70
N LEU A 16 54.24 36.75 39.77
CA LEU A 16 53.86 37.68 38.70
C LEU A 16 54.94 37.85 37.63
N LEU A 17 54.53 38.10 36.38
CA LEU A 17 55.13 39.13 35.52
C LEU A 17 54.06 39.75 34.60
N LEU A 18 54.07 41.08 34.55
CA LEU A 18 53.26 41.98 33.74
C LEU A 18 53.54 41.79 32.24
N SER A 19 52.49 41.90 31.42
CA SER A 19 52.61 42.59 30.12
C SER A 19 51.24 43.10 29.66
N THR A 20 51.19 44.42 29.53
CA THR A 20 50.11 45.26 28.99
C THR A 20 49.76 44.90 27.55
N VAL A 21 48.47 44.73 27.23
CA VAL A 21 47.94 45.04 25.89
C VAL A 21 46.60 45.74 26.04
N THR A 22 46.51 46.84 25.32
CA THR A 22 45.51 47.90 25.24
C THR A 22 44.08 47.44 25.04
N ALA A 23 43.17 48.01 25.83
CA ALA A 23 41.73 47.90 25.67
C ALA A 23 41.25 48.72 24.47
N THR A 24 40.75 48.04 23.44
CA THR A 24 39.88 48.63 22.42
C THR A 24 38.44 48.34 22.80
N ALA A 25 37.75 49.35 23.33
CA ALA A 25 36.33 49.28 23.63
C ALA A 25 35.54 49.28 22.31
N VAL A 26 35.00 48.11 21.94
CA VAL A 26 34.00 48.00 20.88
C VAL A 26 32.63 48.19 21.53
N ILE A 27 32.01 49.35 21.28
CA ILE A 27 30.61 49.59 21.62
C ILE A 27 29.76 48.85 20.57
N LEU A 28 29.33 47.63 20.92
CA LEU A 28 28.30 46.91 20.19
C LEU A 28 26.93 47.41 20.66
N VAL A 29 26.32 48.27 19.84
CA VAL A 29 24.90 48.58 19.92
C VAL A 29 24.13 47.28 19.69
N ALA A 30 23.59 46.72 20.77
CA ALA A 30 22.69 45.58 20.72
C ALA A 30 21.36 46.05 20.10
N CYS A 31 21.22 45.88 18.79
CA CYS A 31 19.93 45.94 18.13
C CYS A 31 19.12 44.74 18.62
N GLY A 32 18.16 44.99 19.53
CA GLY A 32 17.25 43.98 20.05
C GLY A 32 16.40 43.41 18.92
N LEU A 33 16.77 42.23 18.43
CA LEU A 33 15.84 41.40 17.67
C LEU A 33 14.69 41.03 18.63
N PRO A 34 13.42 41.31 18.29
CA PRO A 34 12.33 40.76 19.07
C PRO A 34 12.44 39.23 18.99
N PRO A 35 12.12 38.50 20.08
CA PRO A 35 12.04 37.06 20.01
C PRO A 35 11.04 36.71 18.91
N VAL A 36 11.50 36.00 17.88
CA VAL A 36 10.61 35.37 16.92
C VAL A 36 9.83 34.35 17.72
N ALA A 37 8.60 34.68 18.08
CA ALA A 37 7.66 33.72 18.62
C ALA A 37 7.42 32.69 17.52
N SER A 38 8.09 31.53 17.63
CA SER A 38 7.66 30.36 16.89
C SER A 38 6.30 29.96 17.47
N SER A 39 5.22 30.37 16.82
CA SER A 39 3.90 29.84 17.09
C SER A 39 3.86 28.40 16.58
N SER A 40 4.32 27.46 17.41
CA SER A 40 3.85 26.09 17.28
C SER A 40 2.37 26.12 17.65
N SER A 41 1.48 26.07 16.66
CA SER A 41 0.10 25.69 16.94
C SER A 41 0.14 24.26 17.46
N ALA A 42 0.05 24.10 18.79
CA ALA A 42 -0.36 22.83 19.36
C ALA A 42 -1.76 22.57 18.79
N GLN A 43 -1.88 21.68 17.80
CA GLN A 43 -3.18 21.20 17.38
C GLN A 43 -3.82 20.52 18.58
N ASP A 44 -4.92 21.11 19.03
CA ASP A 44 -5.75 20.66 20.13
C ASP A 44 -6.45 19.36 19.67
N GLY A 45 -5.90 18.23 20.11
CA GLY A 45 -6.33 16.90 19.71
C GLY A 45 -5.99 15.88 20.78
N THR A 46 -6.87 14.91 20.96
CA THR A 46 -6.76 13.88 22.01
C THR A 46 -5.48 13.08 21.81
N ARG A 47 -4.65 12.99 22.85
CA ARG A 47 -3.39 12.23 22.86
C ARG A 47 -3.41 11.22 23.98
N ILE A 48 -3.31 9.94 23.63
CA ILE A 48 -3.38 8.85 24.59
C ILE A 48 -2.22 7.89 24.36
N THR A 49 -1.53 7.54 25.44
CA THR A 49 -0.45 6.55 25.42
C THR A 49 -0.60 5.60 26.59
N GLY A 50 -0.47 4.29 26.35
CA GLY A 50 -0.65 3.26 27.37
C GLY A 50 -0.29 1.87 26.87
N GLY A 51 -0.25 0.86 27.74
CA GLY A 51 -0.08 -0.53 27.33
C GLY A 51 -1.35 -1.06 26.66
N ASP A 52 -2.41 -1.16 27.44
CA ASP A 52 -3.74 -1.58 26.97
C ASP A 52 -4.67 -0.37 26.97
N ILE A 53 -5.29 -0.10 25.82
CA ILE A 53 -6.20 1.03 25.62
C ILE A 53 -7.55 0.47 25.19
N ARG A 54 -8.60 0.83 25.93
CA ARG A 54 -10.01 0.56 25.58
C ARG A 54 -10.82 1.82 25.79
N LEU A 55 -11.30 2.44 24.72
CA LEU A 55 -11.96 3.75 24.78
C LEU A 55 -13.07 3.88 23.74
N SER A 56 -14.16 4.53 24.13
CA SER A 56 -15.15 5.09 23.21
C SER A 56 -14.82 6.55 22.96
N LEU A 57 -14.56 6.91 21.71
CA LEU A 57 -14.18 8.26 21.29
C LEU A 57 -15.41 9.05 20.86
N ASN A 58 -15.42 10.33 21.20
CA ASN A 58 -16.34 11.31 20.64
C ASN A 58 -15.61 12.64 20.50
N GLU A 59 -14.73 12.71 19.52
CA GLU A 59 -13.84 13.83 19.27
C GLU A 59 -14.31 14.62 18.05
N ASP A 60 -14.32 15.95 18.13
CA ASP A 60 -14.61 16.79 16.97
C ASP A 60 -13.35 17.06 16.13
N THR A 61 -12.16 16.94 16.73
CA THR A 61 -10.86 17.19 16.08
C THR A 61 -10.08 15.88 15.90
N ASP A 62 -8.75 15.96 15.84
CA ASP A 62 -7.86 14.83 15.63
C ASP A 62 -7.65 14.03 16.93
N ALA A 63 -7.43 12.71 16.78
CA ALA A 63 -7.05 11.84 17.88
C ALA A 63 -5.78 11.05 17.55
N ARG A 64 -4.84 10.99 18.49
CA ARG A 64 -3.61 10.21 18.39
C ARG A 64 -3.49 9.24 19.55
N ILE A 65 -3.44 7.96 19.25
CA ILE A 65 -3.44 6.88 20.22
C ILE A 65 -2.24 5.97 19.96
N THR A 66 -1.50 5.64 21.01
CA THR A 66 -0.32 4.77 20.94
C THR A 66 -0.35 3.77 22.08
N GLY A 67 -0.41 2.48 21.79
CA GLY A 67 -0.33 1.45 22.82
C GLY A 67 -0.01 0.06 22.27
N ALA A 68 0.21 -0.92 23.13
CA ALA A 68 0.46 -2.29 22.68
C ALA A 68 -0.85 -2.91 22.13
N ASP A 69 -1.91 -2.83 22.92
CA ASP A 69 -3.26 -3.34 22.63
C ASP A 69 -4.23 -2.16 22.55
N VAL A 70 -4.80 -1.88 21.38
CA VAL A 70 -5.72 -0.74 21.19
C VAL A 70 -7.09 -1.23 20.73
N ARG A 71 -8.13 -0.94 21.52
CA ARG A 71 -9.53 -1.20 21.17
C ARG A 71 -10.32 0.11 21.24
N LEU A 72 -10.85 0.56 20.11
CA LEU A 72 -11.56 1.83 20.02
C LEU A 72 -12.91 1.65 19.32
N ASP A 73 -13.87 2.46 19.73
CA ASP A 73 -15.15 2.67 19.06
C ASP A 73 -15.55 4.16 19.08
N GLY A 74 -16.55 4.54 18.27
CA GLY A 74 -17.12 5.89 18.28
C GLY A 74 -16.67 6.80 17.13
N ARG A 75 -16.63 8.11 17.38
CA ARG A 75 -16.45 9.15 16.36
C ARG A 75 -15.19 9.99 16.57
N VAL A 76 -14.49 10.28 15.48
CA VAL A 76 -13.41 11.28 15.40
C VAL A 76 -13.67 12.18 14.19
N GLY A 77 -14.00 13.45 14.40
CA GLY A 77 -14.32 14.38 13.32
C GLY A 77 -13.14 14.67 12.39
N GLY A 78 -11.92 14.67 12.93
CA GLY A 78 -10.67 14.84 12.20
C GLY A 78 -9.97 13.54 11.84
N GLU A 79 -8.64 13.55 11.90
CA GLU A 79 -7.80 12.39 11.65
C GLU A 79 -7.65 11.53 12.92
N LEU A 80 -7.92 10.23 12.78
CA LEU A 80 -7.56 9.23 13.79
C LEU A 80 -6.22 8.59 13.42
N ARG A 81 -5.20 8.79 14.27
CA ARG A 81 -3.88 8.17 14.19
C ARG A 81 -3.72 7.12 15.28
N VAL A 82 -3.51 5.85 14.92
CA VAL A 82 -3.32 4.76 15.88
C VAL A 82 -2.03 4.00 15.57
N ALA A 83 -1.21 3.80 16.59
CA ALA A 83 -0.04 2.94 16.52
C ALA A 83 -0.07 1.89 17.64
N GLY A 84 0.21 0.63 17.32
CA GLY A 84 0.26 -0.45 18.30
C GLY A 84 0.63 -1.82 17.74
N ALA A 85 0.61 -2.87 18.55
CA ALA A 85 0.80 -4.23 18.07
C ALA A 85 -0.53 -4.78 17.56
N ASP A 86 -1.55 -4.78 18.41
CA ASP A 86 -2.89 -5.30 18.13
C ASP A 86 -3.91 -4.17 18.15
N ILE A 87 -4.50 -3.85 17.00
CA ILE A 87 -5.41 -2.72 16.85
C ILE A 87 -6.77 -3.21 16.38
N THR A 88 -7.80 -2.94 17.18
CA THR A 88 -9.18 -3.19 16.81
C THR A 88 -10.01 -1.91 16.90
N LEU A 89 -10.49 -1.43 15.77
CA LEU A 89 -11.34 -0.26 15.63
C LEU A 89 -12.72 -0.76 15.19
N ARG A 90 -13.76 -0.63 16.01
CA ARG A 90 -15.12 -1.10 15.71
C ARG A 90 -16.09 0.06 15.69
N ASP A 91 -17.12 -0.03 14.85
CA ASP A 91 -18.20 0.96 14.77
C ASP A 91 -17.67 2.40 14.68
N MET A 92 -16.54 2.57 13.98
CA MET A 92 -15.86 3.85 13.89
C MET A 92 -16.48 4.74 12.81
N SER A 93 -16.55 6.04 13.08
CA SER A 93 -16.74 7.08 12.06
C SER A 93 -15.62 8.10 12.18
N VAL A 94 -14.74 8.17 11.17
CA VAL A 94 -13.55 9.04 11.21
C VAL A 94 -13.46 9.94 9.98
N GLY A 95 -12.97 11.16 10.16
CA GLY A 95 -12.66 12.06 9.06
C GLY A 95 -11.58 11.49 8.15
N SER A 96 -10.45 11.06 8.72
CA SER A 96 -9.39 10.34 8.02
C SER A 96 -8.73 9.33 8.94
N LEU A 97 -8.08 8.31 8.38
CA LEU A 97 -7.51 7.20 9.14
C LEU A 97 -6.02 7.01 8.84
N SER A 98 -5.20 6.91 9.88
CA SER A 98 -3.81 6.44 9.78
C SER A 98 -3.54 5.40 10.87
N VAL A 99 -3.32 4.15 10.49
CA VAL A 99 -3.12 3.04 11.41
C VAL A 99 -1.83 2.30 11.07
N THR A 100 -1.03 2.00 12.09
CA THR A 100 0.16 1.17 11.97
C THR A 100 0.19 0.16 13.11
N GLY A 101 0.11 -1.13 12.80
CA GLY A 101 0.31 -2.19 13.79
C GLY A 101 0.64 -3.54 13.19
N ALA A 102 0.87 -4.56 14.00
CA ALA A 102 1.09 -5.92 13.49
C ALA A 102 -0.23 -6.49 12.96
N ASP A 103 -1.28 -6.40 13.78
CA ASP A 103 -2.63 -6.88 13.49
C ASP A 103 -3.61 -5.70 13.52
N VAL A 104 -4.30 -5.47 12.40
CA VAL A 104 -5.24 -4.35 12.27
C VAL A 104 -6.62 -4.84 11.81
N SER A 105 -7.61 -4.70 12.67
CA SER A 105 -9.03 -4.87 12.33
C SER A 105 -9.74 -3.53 12.40
N PHE A 106 -10.12 -2.96 11.25
CA PHE A 106 -10.97 -1.78 11.16
C PHE A 106 -12.38 -2.16 10.70
N ALA A 107 -13.39 -1.68 11.42
CA ALA A 107 -14.79 -1.73 11.01
C ALA A 107 -15.45 -0.38 11.22
N GLY A 108 -16.00 0.21 10.16
CA GLY A 108 -16.59 1.55 10.23
C GLY A 108 -16.60 2.31 8.91
N ALA A 109 -16.59 3.64 8.99
CA ALA A 109 -16.55 4.56 7.85
C ALA A 109 -15.41 5.56 8.00
N VAL A 110 -14.64 5.75 6.93
CA VAL A 110 -13.65 6.81 6.77
C VAL A 110 -14.21 7.80 5.74
N LEU A 111 -14.43 9.05 6.12
CA LEU A 111 -15.04 10.05 5.24
C LEU A 111 -14.08 10.52 4.13
N GLY A 112 -12.80 10.63 4.45
CA GLY A 112 -11.71 10.96 3.53
C GLY A 112 -10.78 9.77 3.29
N ASP A 113 -9.47 10.01 3.40
CA ASP A 113 -8.44 9.03 3.08
C ASP A 113 -8.12 8.07 4.24
N ALA A 114 -7.69 6.86 3.89
CA ALA A 114 -7.18 5.88 4.82
C ALA A 114 -5.75 5.44 4.47
N ARG A 115 -4.89 5.35 5.49
CA ARG A 115 -3.55 4.76 5.41
C ARG A 115 -3.43 3.67 6.47
N VAL A 116 -3.24 2.42 6.04
CA VAL A 116 -3.14 1.28 6.94
C VAL A 116 -1.86 0.50 6.65
N THR A 117 -1.08 0.20 7.68
CA THR A 117 0.13 -0.62 7.57
C THR A 117 0.14 -1.68 8.66
N GLY A 118 0.43 -2.93 8.29
CA GLY A 118 0.57 -4.04 9.22
C GLY A 118 0.90 -5.37 8.58
N ALA A 119 1.02 -6.43 9.37
CA ALA A 119 1.20 -7.78 8.84
C ALA A 119 -0.16 -8.33 8.36
N ASP A 120 -1.15 -8.31 9.23
CA ASP A 120 -2.49 -8.81 8.99
C ASP A 120 -3.52 -7.67 9.07
N ILE A 121 -4.22 -7.39 7.98
CA ILE A 121 -5.12 -6.24 7.85
C ILE A 121 -6.50 -6.72 7.40
N SER A 122 -7.52 -6.42 8.20
CA SER A 122 -8.94 -6.57 7.86
C SER A 122 -9.63 -5.22 7.90
N ILE A 123 -10.12 -4.73 6.76
CA ILE A 123 -10.91 -3.50 6.64
C ILE A 123 -12.33 -3.89 6.23
N ARG A 124 -13.30 -3.63 7.11
CA ARG A 124 -14.74 -3.85 6.87
C ARG A 124 -15.48 -2.52 6.94
N GLY A 125 -15.63 -1.85 5.81
CA GLY A 125 -16.13 -0.48 5.84
C GLY A 125 -15.90 0.29 4.56
N ASN A 126 -16.45 1.50 4.53
CA ASN A 126 -16.32 2.40 3.39
C ASN A 126 -15.23 3.44 3.63
N VAL A 127 -14.48 3.76 2.57
CA VAL A 127 -13.51 4.85 2.51
C VAL A 127 -13.97 5.84 1.43
N GLY A 128 -14.24 7.07 1.81
CA GLY A 128 -14.76 8.11 0.92
C GLY A 128 -13.69 8.75 0.02
N GLY A 129 -12.41 8.59 0.35
CA GLY A 129 -11.27 9.01 -0.46
C GLY A 129 -10.40 7.82 -0.92
N ASP A 130 -9.08 8.01 -0.90
CA ASP A 130 -8.11 7.00 -1.31
C ASP A 130 -7.75 6.06 -0.15
N LEU A 131 -7.45 4.80 -0.49
CA LEU A 131 -6.93 3.81 0.45
C LEU A 131 -5.49 3.44 0.10
N ARG A 132 -4.56 3.77 1.00
CA ARG A 132 -3.19 3.27 0.96
C ARG A 132 -3.02 2.13 1.95
N VAL A 133 -2.64 0.95 1.47
CA VAL A 133 -2.50 -0.24 2.32
C VAL A 133 -1.17 -0.96 2.07
N ARG A 134 -0.47 -1.31 3.15
CA ARG A 134 0.79 -2.07 3.11
C ARG A 134 0.72 -3.21 4.11
N GLY A 135 0.73 -4.46 3.67
CA GLY A 135 0.77 -5.58 4.60
C GLY A 135 0.95 -6.95 4.00
N ALA A 136 1.25 -7.97 4.81
CA ALA A 136 1.42 -9.32 4.29
C ALA A 136 0.08 -9.85 3.77
N ASP A 137 -0.94 -9.83 4.62
CA ASP A 137 -2.27 -10.36 4.35
C ASP A 137 -3.32 -9.25 4.47
N VAL A 138 -3.97 -8.92 3.36
CA VAL A 138 -4.97 -7.84 3.30
C VAL A 138 -6.31 -8.37 2.86
N ARG A 139 -7.33 -8.17 3.71
CA ARG A 139 -8.74 -8.39 3.36
C ARG A 139 -9.50 -7.07 3.44
N MET A 140 -10.13 -6.69 2.34
CA MET A 140 -10.97 -5.51 2.26
C MET A 140 -12.39 -5.92 1.86
N GLU A 141 -13.36 -5.52 2.67
CA GLU A 141 -14.79 -5.71 2.45
C GLU A 141 -15.49 -4.36 2.58
N GLY A 142 -15.96 -3.79 1.48
CA GLY A 142 -16.61 -2.49 1.44
C GLY A 142 -16.23 -1.69 0.21
N ASN A 143 -16.53 -0.39 0.23
CA ASN A 143 -16.31 0.48 -0.91
C ASN A 143 -15.18 1.48 -0.66
N VAL A 144 -14.31 1.68 -1.65
CA VAL A 144 -13.32 2.77 -1.69
C VAL A 144 -13.70 3.63 -2.88
N ALA A 145 -14.10 4.87 -2.64
CA ALA A 145 -14.53 5.77 -3.71
C ALA A 145 -13.36 6.20 -4.62
N GLY A 146 -12.16 6.33 -4.04
CA GLY A 146 -10.94 6.69 -4.76
C GLY A 146 -10.08 5.51 -5.19
N GLU A 147 -8.77 5.76 -5.31
CA GLU A 147 -7.78 4.74 -5.65
C GLU A 147 -7.42 3.87 -4.44
N VAL A 148 -7.26 2.58 -4.67
CA VAL A 148 -6.52 1.68 -3.77
C VAL A 148 -5.07 1.58 -4.25
N ASP A 149 -4.12 2.11 -3.47
CA ASP A 149 -2.67 1.96 -3.69
C ASP A 149 -2.07 1.00 -2.66
N GLY A 150 -1.76 -0.22 -3.12
CA GLY A 150 -1.46 -1.38 -2.29
C GLY A 150 -0.08 -2.01 -2.53
N SER A 151 0.56 -2.47 -1.46
CA SER A 151 1.68 -3.42 -1.55
C SER A 151 1.50 -4.53 -0.54
N PHE A 152 1.40 -5.77 -1.00
CA PHE A 152 1.05 -6.89 -0.14
C PHE A 152 1.65 -8.23 -0.56
N ALA A 153 1.63 -9.24 0.31
CA ALA A 153 1.89 -10.62 -0.13
C ALA A 153 0.60 -11.18 -0.74
N ASP A 154 -0.46 -11.22 0.04
CA ASP A 154 -1.78 -11.68 -0.35
C ASP A 154 -2.82 -10.56 -0.16
N ALA A 155 -3.66 -10.33 -1.16
CA ALA A 155 -4.79 -9.42 -1.06
C ALA A 155 -6.08 -10.00 -1.61
N HIS A 156 -7.17 -9.74 -0.89
CA HIS A 156 -8.53 -10.04 -1.29
C HIS A 156 -9.41 -8.80 -1.15
N PHE A 157 -9.93 -8.31 -2.27
CA PHE A 157 -10.87 -7.19 -2.33
C PHE A 157 -12.28 -7.68 -2.64
N ASN A 158 -13.25 -7.26 -1.83
CA ASN A 158 -14.66 -7.52 -2.02
C ASN A 158 -15.48 -6.24 -1.87
N GLY A 159 -15.93 -5.66 -2.98
CA GLY A 159 -16.76 -4.46 -3.03
C GLY A 159 -16.44 -3.58 -4.24
N ARG A 160 -16.71 -2.28 -4.13
CA ARG A 160 -16.49 -1.31 -5.21
C ARG A 160 -15.23 -0.47 -4.96
N LEU A 161 -14.35 -0.38 -5.95
CA LEU A 161 -13.14 0.43 -5.93
C LEU A 161 -13.21 1.49 -7.05
N GLY A 162 -12.70 2.70 -6.80
CA GLY A 162 -12.54 3.70 -7.86
C GLY A 162 -11.49 3.26 -8.88
N SER A 163 -10.25 3.00 -8.44
CA SER A 163 -9.19 2.38 -9.24
C SER A 163 -8.29 1.50 -8.36
N LEU A 164 -7.45 0.66 -8.98
CA LEU A 164 -6.53 -0.20 -8.26
C LEU A 164 -5.11 -0.08 -8.80
N ARG A 165 -4.18 0.33 -7.95
CA ARG A 165 -2.74 0.26 -8.16
C ARG A 165 -2.12 -0.69 -7.13
N ALA A 166 -1.56 -1.80 -7.58
CA ALA A 166 -1.16 -2.85 -6.63
C ALA A 166 0.14 -3.58 -6.98
N ASN A 167 0.87 -3.99 -5.95
CA ASN A 167 1.97 -4.93 -6.06
C ASN A 167 1.76 -6.07 -5.07
N GLY A 168 1.91 -7.33 -5.49
CA GLY A 168 1.95 -8.41 -4.52
C GLY A 168 2.26 -9.82 -5.02
N ALA A 169 2.18 -10.80 -4.14
CA ALA A 169 2.30 -12.20 -4.55
C ALA A 169 1.00 -12.67 -5.19
N ASP A 170 -0.12 -12.58 -4.49
CA ASP A 170 -1.43 -13.01 -4.97
C ASP A 170 -2.48 -11.90 -4.78
N ILE A 171 -3.14 -11.50 -5.87
CA ILE A 171 -4.23 -10.50 -5.85
C ILE A 171 -5.52 -11.18 -6.28
N ARG A 172 -6.56 -11.05 -5.45
CA ARG A 172 -7.90 -11.56 -5.74
C ARG A 172 -8.94 -10.45 -5.70
N LEU A 173 -9.68 -10.28 -6.81
CA LEU A 173 -10.90 -9.47 -6.85
C LEU A 173 -12.10 -10.41 -6.86
N ALA A 174 -12.94 -10.31 -5.82
CA ALA A 174 -14.05 -11.23 -5.62
C ALA A 174 -15.13 -11.11 -6.71
N ALA A 175 -15.96 -12.16 -6.84
CA ALA A 175 -17.15 -12.05 -7.67
C ALA A 175 -18.12 -11.01 -7.10
N GLY A 176 -18.77 -10.26 -7.99
CA GLY A 176 -19.65 -9.16 -7.62
C GLY A 176 -18.91 -7.86 -7.25
N SER A 177 -17.57 -7.88 -7.18
CA SER A 177 -16.78 -6.66 -7.02
C SER A 177 -16.76 -5.84 -8.31
N ILE A 178 -16.59 -4.53 -8.17
CA ILE A 178 -16.53 -3.59 -9.28
C ILE A 178 -15.29 -2.72 -9.10
N VAL A 179 -14.50 -2.53 -10.15
CA VAL A 179 -13.50 -1.47 -10.23
C VAL A 179 -14.00 -0.49 -11.28
N ASP A 180 -14.44 0.70 -10.88
CA ASP A 180 -15.08 1.64 -11.81
C ASP A 180 -14.07 2.17 -12.86
N GLY A 181 -12.79 2.31 -12.48
CA GLY A 181 -11.69 2.79 -13.31
C GLY A 181 -10.64 1.73 -13.65
N ASP A 182 -9.39 2.18 -13.75
CA ASP A 182 -8.26 1.36 -14.20
C ASP A 182 -7.74 0.40 -13.11
N VAL A 183 -7.19 -0.73 -13.54
CA VAL A 183 -6.40 -1.65 -12.73
C VAL A 183 -4.97 -1.71 -13.26
N ARG A 184 -3.99 -1.35 -12.44
CA ARG A 184 -2.56 -1.45 -12.73
C ARG A 184 -1.88 -2.29 -11.65
N LEU A 185 -1.35 -3.45 -12.01
CA LEU A 185 -0.74 -4.34 -11.02
C LEU A 185 0.53 -5.05 -11.47
N ASN A 186 1.37 -5.35 -10.49
CA ASN A 186 2.46 -6.31 -10.60
C ASN A 186 2.18 -7.43 -9.59
N ALA A 187 1.88 -8.64 -10.06
CA ALA A 187 1.56 -9.74 -9.16
C ALA A 187 2.16 -11.07 -9.58
N ALA A 188 2.42 -11.94 -8.63
CA ALA A 188 2.85 -13.28 -8.96
C ALA A 188 1.65 -14.09 -9.50
N ALA A 189 0.47 -13.98 -8.91
CA ALA A 189 -0.81 -14.38 -9.49
C ALA A 189 -1.88 -13.29 -9.35
N PHE A 190 -2.72 -13.17 -10.37
CA PHE A 190 -3.90 -12.31 -10.37
C PHE A 190 -5.13 -13.14 -10.71
N ASP A 191 -6.15 -13.10 -9.85
CA ASP A 191 -7.45 -13.73 -10.06
C ASP A 191 -8.53 -12.66 -9.93
N SER A 192 -9.27 -12.40 -11.01
CA SER A 192 -10.35 -11.43 -11.00
C SER A 192 -11.66 -12.05 -11.48
N ARG A 193 -12.65 -12.02 -10.60
CA ARG A 193 -14.07 -12.25 -10.94
C ARG A 193 -14.89 -10.95 -10.90
N ALA A 194 -14.20 -9.80 -10.87
CA ALA A 194 -14.80 -8.48 -10.79
C ALA A 194 -15.13 -7.91 -12.18
N ALA A 195 -16.06 -6.96 -12.22
CA ALA A 195 -16.26 -6.10 -13.38
C ALA A 195 -15.28 -4.91 -13.31
N ILE A 196 -14.39 -4.81 -14.29
CA ILE A 196 -13.41 -3.72 -14.42
C ILE A 196 -13.91 -2.77 -15.52
N GLY A 197 -14.28 -1.55 -15.14
CA GLY A 197 -14.81 -0.53 -16.04
C GLY A 197 -13.75 0.15 -16.91
N GLY A 198 -12.51 0.24 -16.40
CA GLY A 198 -11.39 0.84 -17.11
C GLY A 198 -10.48 -0.16 -17.81
N THR A 199 -9.23 0.25 -18.02
CA THR A 199 -8.16 -0.58 -18.59
C THR A 199 -7.56 -1.49 -17.54
N LEU A 200 -7.10 -2.67 -17.97
CA LEU A 200 -6.32 -3.59 -17.14
C LEU A 200 -4.89 -3.64 -17.66
N HIS A 201 -3.93 -3.22 -16.84
CA HIS A 201 -2.51 -3.45 -17.08
C HIS A 201 -1.94 -4.36 -15.99
N ALA A 202 -1.50 -5.55 -16.38
CA ALA A 202 -1.03 -6.56 -15.44
C ALA A 202 0.32 -7.14 -15.87
N ASN A 203 1.37 -6.93 -15.06
CA ASN A 203 2.60 -7.70 -15.17
C ASN A 203 2.52 -8.84 -14.16
N VAL A 204 2.39 -10.06 -14.65
CA VAL A 204 2.13 -11.21 -13.79
C VAL A 204 2.97 -12.41 -14.16
N ARG A 205 2.86 -13.47 -13.36
CA ARG A 205 3.25 -14.82 -13.79
C ARG A 205 2.04 -15.67 -14.16
N THR A 206 0.89 -15.43 -13.52
CA THR A 206 -0.38 -16.10 -13.85
C THR A 206 -1.52 -15.09 -13.76
N ALA A 207 -2.42 -15.06 -14.74
CA ALA A 207 -3.68 -14.32 -14.69
C ALA A 207 -4.86 -15.25 -14.93
N ARG A 208 -5.93 -15.08 -14.13
CA ARG A 208 -7.25 -15.67 -14.35
C ARG A 208 -8.30 -14.58 -14.34
N LEU A 209 -9.04 -14.47 -15.43
CA LEU A 209 -10.07 -13.44 -15.62
C LEU A 209 -11.41 -14.14 -15.82
N GLY A 210 -12.24 -14.16 -14.78
CA GLY A 210 -13.60 -14.69 -14.79
C GLY A 210 -14.69 -13.62 -14.75
N GLY A 211 -14.32 -12.36 -14.53
CA GLY A 211 -15.24 -11.22 -14.59
C GLY A 211 -15.23 -10.55 -15.97
N SER A 212 -15.51 -9.24 -16.01
CA SER A 212 -15.46 -8.46 -17.25
C SER A 212 -14.38 -7.39 -17.21
N VAL A 213 -13.78 -7.08 -18.36
CA VAL A 213 -12.91 -5.91 -18.55
C VAL A 213 -13.45 -5.11 -19.73
N ALA A 214 -14.03 -3.95 -19.43
CA ALA A 214 -14.67 -3.09 -20.43
C ALA A 214 -13.65 -2.31 -21.26
N GLY A 215 -12.49 -1.95 -20.69
CA GLY A 215 -11.36 -1.40 -21.43
C GLY A 215 -10.43 -2.46 -22.02
N ASN A 216 -9.29 -2.01 -22.55
CA ASN A 216 -8.26 -2.93 -23.05
C ASN A 216 -7.57 -3.67 -21.89
N ALA A 217 -7.32 -4.96 -22.08
CA ALA A 217 -6.51 -5.78 -21.20
C ALA A 217 -5.09 -5.98 -21.77
N ASP A 218 -4.11 -5.30 -21.18
CA ASP A 218 -2.69 -5.44 -21.46
C ASP A 218 -2.03 -6.32 -20.40
N ILE A 219 -1.74 -7.58 -20.75
CA ILE A 219 -1.28 -8.59 -19.81
C ILE A 219 0.06 -9.15 -20.25
N TYR A 220 1.06 -9.05 -19.37
CA TYR A 220 2.40 -9.58 -19.58
C TYR A 220 2.66 -10.66 -18.54
N ALA A 221 2.45 -11.92 -18.94
CA ALA A 221 2.64 -13.09 -18.09
C ALA A 221 4.03 -13.71 -18.33
N ASP A 222 4.98 -13.42 -17.44
CA ASP A 222 6.35 -13.97 -17.48
C ASP A 222 6.45 -15.26 -16.63
N GLU A 223 6.81 -16.37 -17.25
CA GLU A 223 7.04 -17.65 -16.59
C GLU A 223 8.26 -17.66 -15.64
N GLY A 224 9.13 -16.66 -15.73
CA GLY A 224 10.37 -16.53 -14.95
C GLY A 224 11.47 -17.50 -15.39
N ASN A 225 12.60 -17.48 -14.68
CA ASN A 225 13.80 -18.26 -15.02
C ASN A 225 13.92 -19.57 -14.22
N ARG A 226 12.83 -20.31 -14.03
CA ARG A 226 12.87 -21.54 -13.23
C ARG A 226 13.42 -22.72 -14.02
N ARG A 227 14.15 -23.62 -13.34
CA ARG A 227 14.66 -24.88 -13.94
C ARG A 227 13.56 -25.81 -14.43
N ARG A 228 12.39 -25.76 -13.78
CA ARG A 228 11.17 -26.49 -14.16
C ARG A 228 10.00 -25.54 -14.02
N LEU A 229 9.34 -25.26 -15.14
CA LEU A 229 8.13 -24.46 -15.17
C LEU A 229 6.96 -25.28 -14.63
N ARG A 230 6.08 -24.63 -13.88
CA ARG A 230 4.77 -25.18 -13.55
C ARG A 230 3.83 -24.94 -14.73
N ASP A 231 2.77 -25.73 -14.83
CA ASP A 231 1.77 -25.56 -15.89
C ASP A 231 1.08 -24.19 -15.83
N THR A 232 1.04 -23.57 -14.66
CA THR A 232 0.49 -22.23 -14.43
C THR A 232 1.48 -21.09 -14.71
N ASP A 233 2.76 -21.37 -14.90
CA ASP A 233 3.77 -20.33 -15.14
C ASP A 233 3.61 -19.78 -16.56
N GLY A 234 3.45 -18.46 -16.68
CA GLY A 234 3.18 -17.79 -17.95
C GLY A 234 1.79 -18.07 -18.51
N LEU A 235 0.81 -18.39 -17.64
CA LEU A 235 -0.56 -18.71 -18.04
C LEU A 235 -1.47 -17.49 -17.93
N VAL A 236 -2.28 -17.26 -18.96
CA VAL A 236 -3.43 -16.35 -18.94
C VAL A 236 -4.69 -17.14 -19.29
N GLU A 237 -5.64 -17.21 -18.36
CA GLU A 237 -6.95 -17.83 -18.56
C GLU A 237 -8.04 -16.75 -18.61
N ILE A 238 -8.82 -16.76 -19.70
CA ILE A 238 -9.92 -15.84 -19.95
C ILE A 238 -11.20 -16.64 -20.00
N SER A 239 -11.93 -16.62 -18.89
CA SER A 239 -13.22 -17.29 -18.74
C SER A 239 -14.42 -16.34 -18.74
N GLY A 240 -14.17 -15.04 -18.53
CA GLY A 240 -15.18 -13.99 -18.60
C GLY A 240 -15.15 -13.19 -19.90
N GLU A 241 -15.46 -11.90 -19.83
CA GLU A 241 -15.63 -11.04 -21.00
C GLU A 241 -14.52 -9.98 -21.10
N LEU A 242 -13.88 -9.88 -22.26
CA LEU A 242 -12.89 -8.81 -22.53
C LEU A 242 -13.30 -8.02 -23.78
N SER A 243 -13.12 -6.70 -23.73
CA SER A 243 -13.27 -5.85 -24.92
C SER A 243 -12.13 -6.02 -25.93
N GLY A 244 -10.97 -6.54 -25.53
CA GLY A 244 -9.79 -6.69 -26.36
C GLY A 244 -8.51 -6.36 -25.60
N GLY A 245 -7.40 -6.20 -26.33
CA GLY A 245 -6.12 -5.77 -25.76
C GLY A 245 -4.91 -6.53 -26.28
N THR A 246 -3.85 -6.55 -25.48
CA THR A 246 -2.56 -7.18 -25.82
C THR A 246 -2.16 -8.18 -24.76
N ILE A 247 -1.85 -9.42 -25.15
CA ILE A 247 -1.41 -10.45 -24.22
C ILE A 247 -0.07 -10.99 -24.68
N CYS A 248 0.95 -10.91 -23.81
CA CYS A 248 2.16 -11.70 -23.92
C CYS A 248 2.15 -12.78 -22.83
N ALA A 249 2.26 -14.04 -23.22
CA ALA A 249 2.26 -15.16 -22.26
C ALA A 249 3.05 -16.37 -22.76
N ARG A 250 3.26 -17.39 -21.92
CA ARG A 250 3.61 -18.72 -22.44
C ARG A 250 2.39 -19.40 -23.06
N ARG A 251 1.28 -19.41 -22.34
CA ARG A 251 0.04 -20.08 -22.71
C ARG A 251 -1.17 -19.16 -22.46
N VAL A 252 -2.08 -19.12 -23.43
CA VAL A 252 -3.35 -18.40 -23.33
C VAL A 252 -4.50 -19.39 -23.56
N VAL A 253 -5.45 -19.42 -22.64
CA VAL A 253 -6.66 -20.24 -22.73
C VAL A 253 -7.87 -19.33 -22.69
N ILE A 254 -8.77 -19.49 -23.67
CA ILE A 254 -10.01 -18.72 -23.76
C ILE A 254 -11.19 -19.68 -23.70
N SER A 255 -12.01 -19.51 -22.66
CA SER A 255 -13.32 -20.15 -22.54
C SER A 255 -14.47 -19.16 -22.47
N GLY A 256 -14.16 -17.86 -22.32
CA GLY A 256 -15.12 -16.76 -22.37
C GLY A 256 -15.11 -16.03 -23.71
N THR A 257 -15.53 -14.76 -23.69
CA THR A 257 -15.73 -13.98 -24.91
C THR A 257 -14.76 -12.81 -24.96
N VAL A 258 -14.11 -12.64 -26.10
CA VAL A 258 -13.34 -11.44 -26.43
C VAL A 258 -13.98 -10.78 -27.65
N THR A 259 -14.53 -9.58 -27.49
CA THR A 259 -15.39 -8.97 -28.52
C THR A 259 -14.64 -8.14 -29.54
N GLY A 260 -13.60 -7.41 -29.12
CA GLY A 260 -12.79 -6.56 -29.98
C GLY A 260 -11.43 -7.17 -30.35
N PRO A 261 -10.52 -6.34 -30.91
CA PRO A 261 -9.19 -6.78 -31.31
C PRO A 261 -8.38 -7.34 -30.16
N LEU A 262 -7.81 -8.52 -30.35
CA LEU A 262 -6.93 -9.16 -29.38
C LEU A 262 -5.62 -9.55 -30.07
N SER A 263 -4.52 -8.91 -29.69
CA SER A 263 -3.18 -9.31 -30.12
C SER A 263 -2.56 -10.23 -29.07
N VAL A 264 -2.26 -11.47 -29.46
CA VAL A 264 -1.61 -12.45 -28.58
C VAL A 264 -0.24 -12.80 -29.11
N ARG A 265 0.78 -12.54 -28.28
CA ARG A 265 2.15 -12.97 -28.49
C ARG A 265 2.51 -14.07 -27.50
N ALA A 266 2.37 -15.34 -27.88
CA ALA A 266 2.57 -16.47 -26.96
C ALA A 266 3.54 -17.55 -27.46
N LEU A 267 4.04 -18.39 -26.55
CA LEU A 267 4.90 -19.52 -26.92
C LEU A 267 4.07 -20.65 -27.53
N GLU A 268 2.93 -20.93 -26.92
CA GLU A 268 1.96 -21.92 -27.37
C GLU A 268 0.83 -21.21 -28.16
N PRO A 269 0.25 -21.86 -29.19
CA PRO A 269 -0.96 -21.37 -29.82
C PRO A 269 -2.08 -21.13 -28.82
N VAL A 270 -2.93 -20.13 -29.07
CA VAL A 270 -4.10 -19.85 -28.25
C VAL A 270 -5.04 -21.06 -28.25
N SER A 271 -5.39 -21.53 -27.05
CA SER A 271 -6.30 -22.66 -26.88
C SER A 271 -7.70 -22.15 -26.56
N PHE A 272 -8.69 -22.57 -27.35
CA PHE A 272 -10.10 -22.35 -27.07
C PHE A 272 -10.69 -23.59 -26.42
N THR A 273 -11.50 -23.39 -25.38
CA THR A 273 -12.20 -24.47 -24.67
C THR A 273 -13.66 -24.07 -24.46
N GLY A 274 -14.58 -25.04 -24.46
CA GLY A 274 -16.01 -24.75 -24.38
C GLY A 274 -16.47 -23.81 -25.51
N ASP A 275 -17.25 -22.79 -25.16
CA ASP A 275 -17.81 -21.79 -26.09
C ASP A 275 -16.91 -20.55 -26.24
N GLY A 276 -15.60 -20.66 -25.97
CA GLY A 276 -14.68 -19.54 -26.03
C GLY A 276 -14.59 -18.90 -27.43
N THR A 277 -14.67 -17.57 -27.52
CA THR A 277 -14.63 -16.85 -28.80
C THR A 277 -13.74 -15.61 -28.76
N ALA A 278 -13.03 -15.37 -29.88
CA ALA A 278 -12.24 -14.14 -30.13
C ALA A 278 -12.15 -13.91 -31.65
N PRO A 279 -13.17 -13.30 -32.29
CA PRO A 279 -13.27 -13.24 -33.75
C PRO A 279 -12.20 -12.34 -34.40
N GLN A 280 -11.59 -11.45 -33.64
CA GLN A 280 -10.53 -10.52 -34.08
C GLN A 280 -9.18 -10.85 -33.40
N LEU A 281 -8.90 -12.14 -33.20
CA LEU A 281 -7.63 -12.62 -32.66
C LEU A 281 -6.53 -12.55 -33.72
N ASP A 282 -5.46 -11.82 -33.40
CA ASP A 282 -4.18 -11.86 -34.10
C ASP A 282 -3.14 -12.57 -33.23
N TYR A 283 -2.66 -13.73 -33.67
CA TYR A 283 -1.69 -14.53 -32.94
C TYR A 283 -0.32 -14.51 -33.62
N THR A 284 0.71 -14.18 -32.84
CA THR A 284 2.11 -14.25 -33.26
C THR A 284 2.91 -15.13 -32.29
N PRO A 285 3.61 -16.18 -32.76
CA PRO A 285 4.53 -16.95 -31.93
C PRO A 285 5.63 -16.04 -31.35
N ARG A 286 5.88 -16.12 -30.04
CA ARG A 286 6.89 -15.25 -29.39
C ARG A 286 8.32 -15.77 -29.50
N GLY A 287 8.51 -17.05 -29.82
CA GLY A 287 9.82 -17.70 -29.80
C GLY A 287 10.41 -17.73 -28.39
N SER A 288 11.69 -17.36 -28.26
CA SER A 288 12.40 -17.30 -26.97
C SER A 288 12.24 -15.98 -26.21
N ASP A 289 11.57 -14.99 -26.80
CA ASP A 289 11.45 -13.66 -26.20
C ASP A 289 10.57 -13.71 -24.96
N ARG A 290 11.05 -13.14 -23.86
CA ARG A 290 10.26 -13.07 -22.62
C ARG A 290 9.20 -11.98 -22.68
N CYS A 291 8.12 -12.20 -21.95
CA CYS A 291 7.08 -11.21 -21.71
C CYS A 291 7.53 -10.21 -20.64
N ARG A 292 8.47 -9.33 -21.01
CA ARG A 292 8.83 -8.15 -20.22
C ARG A 292 8.22 -6.92 -20.86
N ARG A 293 7.71 -6.01 -20.04
CA ARG A 293 7.41 -4.64 -20.44
C ARG A 293 8.56 -3.72 -20.06
#